data_AF-A0P0Y9-F1
#
_entry.id   AF-A0P0Y9-F1
#
_cell.length_a   1.000
_cell.length_b   1.000
_cell.length_c   1.000
_cell.angle_alpha   90.00
_cell.angle_beta   90.00
_cell.angle_gamma   90.00
#
_symmetry.space_group_name_H-M   'P 1'
#
loop_
_entity.id
_entity.type
_entity.pdbx_description
1 polymer ?
#
loop_
_entity_poly.entity_id
_entity_poly.type
_entity_poly.pdbx_seq_one_letter_code
_entity_poly.pdbx_strand_id
1 'polypeptide(L)'
;MKQLELAVNRRTLVTSLAGTAVIAAAGSYSAAHAAEDNADFLFVQTSKSMAFDPATMTLTLKDVSPTTLFFSDRPERIAGNMTTAAFLPFWSEGTDSFLSDPPNADISVLEGDALRQSVVVLMDPRLEGNDLVYAVKTIEGELPATGENVSVFIDVIGMPMTPLSYAGARRRVYRRAYMYR
;
A
#
# COMPACT_ATOMS: atom_id res chain seq x y z
N MET A 1 -48.53 -10.65 -64.61
CA MET A 1 -49.79 -11.17 -64.05
C MET A 1 -49.58 -12.61 -63.61
N LYS A 2 -50.04 -12.89 -62.39
CA LYS A 2 -50.34 -14.16 -61.72
C LYS A 2 -50.38 -15.48 -62.54
N GLN A 3 -49.76 -16.48 -61.92
CA GLN A 3 -50.28 -17.81 -61.53
C GLN A 3 -50.45 -18.92 -62.57
N LEU A 4 -49.78 -20.06 -62.32
CA LEU A 4 -50.34 -21.40 -62.00
C LEU A 4 -49.15 -22.32 -61.64
N GLU A 5 -48.97 -22.81 -60.39
CA GLU A 5 -49.55 -24.05 -59.82
C GLU A 5 -49.59 -25.23 -60.83
N LEU A 6 -49.21 -26.47 -60.55
CA LEU A 6 -48.97 -27.26 -59.34
C LEU A 6 -48.33 -28.58 -59.79
N ALA A 7 -47.43 -29.19 -59.01
CA ALA A 7 -47.34 -30.65 -58.88
C ALA A 7 -46.39 -31.02 -57.74
N VAL A 8 -46.94 -31.03 -56.53
CA VAL A 8 -46.39 -31.77 -55.40
C VAL A 8 -46.71 -33.25 -55.63
N ASN A 9 -45.71 -34.13 -55.55
CA ASN A 9 -45.95 -35.53 -55.21
C ASN A 9 -45.20 -35.87 -53.91
N ARG A 10 -45.95 -36.44 -52.97
CA ARG A 10 -45.59 -36.67 -51.57
C ARG A 10 -45.02 -38.09 -51.37
N ARG A 11 -44.28 -38.23 -50.27
CA ARG A 11 -43.87 -39.46 -49.53
C ARG A 11 -42.52 -40.01 -50.02
N THR A 12 -41.48 -40.15 -49.20
CA THR A 12 -41.44 -40.53 -47.78
C THR A 12 -40.18 -39.98 -47.08
N LEU A 13 -40.35 -39.67 -45.80
CA LEU A 13 -39.46 -39.03 -44.85
C LEU A 13 -38.75 -40.08 -43.98
N VAL A 14 -37.42 -40.02 -43.80
CA VAL A 14 -36.63 -40.46 -42.61
C VAL A 14 -35.26 -39.75 -42.72
N THR A 15 -35.06 -38.60 -42.06
CA THR A 15 -34.20 -38.39 -40.86
C THR A 15 -32.77 -38.95 -41.00
N SER A 16 -31.65 -38.26 -40.70
CA SER A 16 -31.43 -37.11 -39.81
C SER A 16 -29.94 -36.73 -39.81
N LEU A 17 -29.67 -35.43 -39.60
CA LEU A 17 -28.44 -34.76 -39.13
C LEU A 17 -27.12 -34.95 -39.91
N ALA A 18 -26.86 -34.00 -40.82
CA ALA A 18 -25.51 -33.50 -41.07
C ALA A 18 -25.32 -32.19 -40.29
N GLY A 19 -24.16 -32.01 -39.62
CA GLY A 19 -23.78 -30.69 -39.08
C GLY A 19 -22.89 -30.72 -37.84
N THR A 20 -21.59 -30.87 -38.07
CA THR A 20 -20.43 -30.18 -37.43
C THR A 20 -20.59 -29.51 -36.04
N ALA A 21 -19.79 -29.94 -35.06
CA ALA A 21 -18.88 -29.08 -34.28
C ALA A 21 -18.03 -29.93 -33.31
N VAL A 22 -16.76 -30.15 -33.67
CA VAL A 22 -15.74 -30.56 -32.68
C VAL A 22 -15.39 -29.29 -31.89
N ILE A 23 -15.87 -29.20 -30.65
CA ILE A 23 -15.38 -28.18 -29.73
C ILE A 23 -14.04 -28.68 -29.20
N ALA A 24 -12.96 -28.15 -29.78
CA ALA A 24 -11.65 -28.22 -29.18
C ALA A 24 -11.69 -27.43 -27.86
N ALA A 25 -11.70 -28.12 -26.73
CA ALA A 25 -11.40 -27.52 -25.43
C ALA A 25 -9.89 -27.23 -25.37
N ALA A 26 -9.44 -26.23 -26.12
CA ALA A 26 -8.13 -25.62 -25.96
C ALA A 26 -8.12 -24.86 -24.63
N GLY A 27 -7.13 -25.15 -23.80
CA GLY A 27 -7.06 -24.74 -22.40
C GLY A 27 -7.23 -23.24 -22.19
N SER A 28 -8.04 -22.90 -21.20
CA SER A 28 -8.05 -21.58 -20.58
C SER A 28 -6.81 -21.43 -19.69
N TYR A 29 -5.63 -21.29 -20.30
CA TYR A 29 -4.48 -20.71 -19.63
C TYR A 29 -4.55 -19.19 -19.76
N SER A 30 -4.63 -18.56 -18.60
CA SER A 30 -4.29 -17.16 -18.32
C SER A 30 -5.10 -16.07 -19.02
N ALA A 31 -6.15 -15.64 -18.35
CA ALA A 31 -6.30 -14.22 -18.08
C ALA A 31 -6.07 -14.04 -16.58
N ALA A 32 -4.81 -14.13 -16.15
CA ALA A 32 -4.40 -13.44 -14.94
C ALA A 32 -4.86 -11.99 -15.12
N HIS A 33 -5.75 -11.54 -14.24
CA HIS A 33 -6.04 -10.12 -14.12
C HIS A 33 -4.70 -9.42 -14.02
N ALA A 34 -4.35 -8.60 -15.02
CA ALA A 34 -3.38 -7.54 -14.81
C ALA A 34 -4.06 -6.58 -13.83
N ALA A 35 -3.91 -6.88 -12.54
CA ALA A 35 -4.10 -5.87 -11.51
C ALA A 35 -3.07 -4.77 -11.82
N GLU A 36 -3.50 -3.52 -11.80
CA GLU A 36 -2.54 -2.44 -11.62
C GLU A 36 -1.90 -2.68 -10.25
N ASP A 37 -0.71 -3.29 -10.22
CA ASP A 37 0.02 -3.64 -9.00
C ASP A 37 0.53 -2.36 -8.34
N ASN A 38 -0.38 -1.68 -7.63
CA ASN A 38 -0.03 -0.65 -6.68
C ASN A 38 0.54 -1.35 -5.44
N ALA A 39 1.87 -1.38 -5.34
CA ALA A 39 2.57 -1.92 -4.19
C ALA A 39 2.51 -0.92 -3.03
N ASP A 40 1.99 -1.36 -1.88
CA ASP A 40 2.06 -0.60 -0.63
C ASP A 40 3.50 -0.68 -0.08
N PHE A 41 4.18 0.47 0.01
CA PHE A 41 5.55 0.56 0.50
C PHE A 41 5.60 1.01 1.96
N LEU A 42 6.42 0.30 2.73
CA LEU A 42 6.84 0.66 4.08
C LEU A 42 8.25 1.23 4.00
N PHE A 43 8.54 2.25 4.81
CA PHE A 43 9.83 2.94 4.79
C PHE A 43 10.55 2.83 6.12
N VAL A 44 11.88 2.83 6.07
CA VAL A 44 12.73 2.84 7.26
C VAL A 44 13.78 3.91 7.12
N GLN A 45 13.85 4.76 8.14
CA GLN A 45 14.92 5.73 8.35
C GLN A 45 15.68 5.39 9.62
N THR A 46 16.94 5.77 9.66
CA THR A 46 17.77 5.68 10.87
C THR A 46 18.50 6.99 11.07
N SER A 47 18.74 7.36 12.32
CA SER A 47 19.53 8.53 12.67
C SER A 47 20.38 8.26 13.90
N LYS A 48 21.47 9.02 14.04
CA LYS A 48 22.39 8.88 15.17
C LYS A 48 21.69 9.23 16.49
N SER A 49 20.87 10.27 16.47
CA SER A 49 20.10 10.72 17.63
C SER A 49 18.83 11.43 17.21
N MET A 50 18.02 11.83 18.18
CA MET A 50 16.85 12.69 17.99
C MET A 50 16.78 13.79 19.05
N ALA A 51 16.06 14.86 18.71
CA ALA A 51 15.54 15.82 19.67
C ALA A 51 14.04 16.04 19.40
N PHE A 52 13.25 16.14 20.45
CA PHE A 52 11.82 16.45 20.37
C PHE A 52 11.52 17.72 21.17
N ASP A 53 10.90 18.69 20.51
CA ASP A 53 10.39 19.90 21.14
C ASP A 53 8.86 19.80 21.33
N PRO A 54 8.38 19.59 22.58
CA PRO A 54 6.96 19.47 22.86
C PRO A 54 6.20 20.79 22.74
N ALA A 55 6.87 21.95 22.76
CA ALA A 55 6.21 23.24 22.62
C ALA A 55 5.78 23.50 21.17
N THR A 56 6.57 23.02 20.20
CA THR A 56 6.29 23.17 18.77
C THR A 56 5.84 21.87 18.10
N MET A 57 5.84 20.74 18.82
CA MET A 57 5.61 19.40 18.30
C MET A 57 6.55 19.06 17.13
N THR A 58 7.83 19.41 17.29
CA THR A 58 8.85 19.21 16.27
C THR A 58 9.77 18.05 16.65
N LEU A 59 9.86 17.04 15.80
CA LEU A 59 10.85 15.97 15.89
C LEU A 59 12.01 16.26 14.94
N THR A 60 13.23 16.26 15.46
CA THR A 60 14.46 16.35 14.67
C THR A 60 15.23 15.04 14.77
N LEU A 61 15.39 14.35 13.65
CA LEU A 61 16.29 13.21 13.48
C LEU A 61 17.68 13.73 13.12
N LYS A 62 18.62 13.63 14.05
CA LYS A 62 19.96 14.20 13.95
C LYS A 62 20.93 13.26 13.27
N ASP A 63 21.71 13.78 12.33
CA ASP A 63 22.58 12.98 11.45
C ASP A 63 21.82 11.79 10.87
N VAL A 64 20.73 12.06 10.14
CA VAL A 64 19.94 11.02 9.47
C VAL A 64 20.80 10.32 8.43
N SER A 65 20.61 9.00 8.30
CA SER A 65 21.18 8.25 7.18
C SER A 65 20.80 8.94 5.86
N PRO A 66 21.75 9.13 4.92
CA PRO A 66 21.43 9.66 3.60
C PRO A 66 20.61 8.66 2.75
N THR A 67 20.38 7.44 3.27
CA THR A 67 19.61 6.37 2.63
C THR A 67 18.35 6.07 3.43
N THR A 68 17.20 6.09 2.77
CA THR A 68 15.92 5.57 3.26
C THR A 68 15.66 4.22 2.60
N LEU A 69 15.38 3.19 3.41
CA LEU A 69 15.03 1.86 2.89
C LEU A 69 13.53 1.79 2.63
N PHE A 70 13.11 0.97 1.67
CA PHE A 70 11.71 0.66 1.47
C PHE A 70 11.49 -0.79 1.09
N PHE A 71 10.33 -1.32 1.43
CA PHE A 71 9.89 -2.63 0.96
C PHE A 71 8.37 -2.74 0.91
N SER A 72 7.86 -3.60 0.05
CA SER A 72 6.45 -3.97 -0.02
C SER A 72 6.23 -5.42 0.43
N ASP A 73 5.02 -5.70 0.91
CA ASP A 73 4.61 -7.07 1.22
C ASP A 73 4.19 -7.83 -0.06
N ARG A 74 3.68 -9.05 0.10
CA ARG A 74 3.14 -9.88 -0.98
C ARG A 74 1.95 -9.22 -1.67
N PRO A 75 1.76 -9.47 -2.98
CA PRO A 75 2.53 -10.38 -3.83
C PRO A 75 3.87 -9.82 -4.32
N GLU A 76 4.02 -8.50 -4.39
CA GLU A 76 5.12 -7.81 -5.08
C GLU A 76 6.50 -8.06 -4.47
N ARG A 77 6.65 -8.02 -3.15
CA ARG A 77 7.93 -8.23 -2.45
C ARG A 77 9.07 -7.37 -3.01
N ILE A 78 8.77 -6.13 -3.35
CA ILE A 78 9.78 -5.20 -3.84
C ILE A 78 10.54 -4.70 -2.62
N ALA A 79 11.86 -4.69 -2.69
CA ALA A 79 12.71 -4.09 -1.66
C ALA A 79 13.80 -3.25 -2.33
N GLY A 80 14.12 -2.12 -1.73
CA GLY A 80 15.08 -1.20 -2.28
C GLY A 80 15.46 -0.09 -1.32
N ASN A 81 16.08 0.92 -1.86
CA ASN A 81 16.45 2.12 -1.13
C ASN A 81 16.43 3.33 -2.06
N MET A 82 16.37 4.49 -1.45
CA MET A 82 16.48 5.79 -2.11
C MET A 82 17.31 6.73 -1.24
N THR A 83 17.77 7.83 -1.82
CA THR A 83 18.33 8.91 -1.02
C THR A 83 17.23 9.48 -0.12
N THR A 84 17.53 9.81 1.13
CA THR A 84 16.56 10.42 2.06
C THR A 84 15.97 11.72 1.50
N ALA A 85 16.74 12.50 0.74
CA ALA A 85 16.22 13.67 0.03
C ALA A 85 15.11 13.34 -1.00
N ALA A 86 15.15 12.17 -1.64
CA ALA A 86 14.14 11.72 -2.59
C ALA A 86 12.86 11.18 -1.93
N PHE A 87 12.87 10.98 -0.60
CA PHE A 87 11.68 10.58 0.17
C PHE A 87 10.78 11.79 0.47
N LEU A 88 11.36 12.98 0.66
CA LEU A 88 10.63 14.20 1.04
C LEU A 88 9.50 14.60 0.07
N PRO A 89 9.65 14.48 -1.27
CA PRO A 89 8.59 14.85 -2.23
C PRO A 89 7.26 14.10 -2.07
N PHE A 90 7.19 13.01 -1.29
CA PHE A 90 5.93 12.35 -0.99
C PHE A 90 4.93 13.22 -0.22
N TRP A 91 5.36 14.37 0.32
CA TRP A 91 4.51 15.43 0.88
C TRP A 91 4.19 16.58 -0.10
N SER A 92 4.45 16.45 -1.39
CA SER A 92 4.27 17.55 -2.35
C SER A 92 3.45 17.22 -3.60
N GLU A 93 3.25 15.95 -3.92
CA GLU A 93 2.72 15.54 -5.23
C GLU A 93 1.53 14.58 -5.12
N GLY A 94 0.44 14.87 -5.84
CA GLY A 94 -0.67 13.94 -6.08
C GLY A 94 -1.83 13.98 -5.06
N THR A 95 -2.95 13.36 -5.43
CA THR A 95 -4.12 13.16 -4.56
C THR A 95 -3.91 12.06 -3.52
N ASP A 96 -2.96 11.18 -3.77
CA ASP A 96 -2.55 10.07 -2.91
C ASP A 96 -1.13 10.36 -2.42
N SER A 97 -1.00 11.43 -1.63
CA SER A 97 0.28 11.90 -1.08
C SER A 97 0.25 11.88 0.46
N PHE A 98 1.43 11.87 1.08
CA PHE A 98 1.55 12.05 2.54
C PHE A 98 1.12 13.44 3.00
N LEU A 99 0.97 14.40 2.08
CA LEU A 99 0.38 15.69 2.42
C LEU A 99 -1.13 15.57 2.67
N SER A 100 -1.82 14.77 1.86
CA SER A 100 -3.27 14.54 1.98
C SER A 100 -3.62 13.49 3.05
N ASP A 101 -2.77 12.49 3.23
CA ASP A 101 -2.93 11.42 4.22
C ASP A 101 -1.58 11.12 4.90
N PRO A 102 -1.23 11.87 5.94
CA PRO A 102 0.06 11.74 6.63
C PRO A 102 0.25 10.33 7.23
N PRO A 103 1.46 9.73 7.09
CA PRO A 103 1.69 8.37 7.53
C PRO A 103 1.85 8.29 9.05
N ASN A 104 1.58 7.09 9.57
CA ASN A 104 2.00 6.75 10.92
C ASN A 104 3.46 6.34 10.92
N ALA A 105 4.14 6.58 12.02
CA ALA A 105 5.50 6.11 12.24
C ALA A 105 5.69 5.56 13.64
N ASP A 106 6.35 4.42 13.72
CA ASP A 106 6.92 3.87 14.95
C ASP A 106 8.36 4.39 15.10
N ILE A 107 8.62 5.05 16.23
CA ILE A 107 9.91 5.60 16.58
C ILE A 107 10.49 4.74 17.69
N SER A 108 11.56 4.02 17.36
CA SER A 108 12.33 3.21 18.30
C SER A 108 13.63 3.94 18.64
N VAL A 109 13.89 4.09 19.94
CA VAL A 109 15.08 4.75 20.49
C VAL A 109 15.81 3.77 21.39
N LEU A 110 17.11 3.58 21.15
CA LEU A 110 17.98 2.79 22.03
C LEU A 110 18.99 3.70 22.72
N GLU A 111 18.74 3.99 23.99
CA GLU A 111 19.63 4.80 24.84
C GLU A 111 20.27 3.91 25.91
N GLY A 112 21.57 3.66 25.79
CA GLY A 112 22.24 2.62 26.58
C GLY A 112 21.59 1.26 26.33
N ASP A 113 21.08 0.63 27.39
CA ASP A 113 20.37 -0.66 27.32
C ASP A 113 18.84 -0.50 27.33
N ALA A 114 18.31 0.74 27.29
CA ALA A 114 16.88 1.01 27.36
C ALA A 114 16.29 1.23 25.96
N LEU A 115 15.31 0.39 25.60
CA LEU A 115 14.48 0.57 24.42
C LEU A 115 13.24 1.38 24.78
N ARG A 116 13.00 2.46 24.04
CA ARG A 116 11.78 3.28 24.12
C ARG A 116 11.10 3.29 22.76
N GLN A 117 9.78 3.26 22.78
CA GLN A 117 8.96 3.23 21.57
C GLN A 117 7.85 4.28 21.66
N SER A 118 7.56 4.94 20.56
CA SER A 118 6.45 5.88 20.43
C SER A 118 5.88 5.83 19.02
N VAL A 119 4.57 6.04 18.89
CA VAL A 119 3.88 6.08 17.61
C VAL A 119 3.40 7.50 17.35
N VAL A 120 3.70 8.03 16.17
CA VAL A 120 3.34 9.39 15.77
C VAL A 120 2.78 9.44 14.36
N VAL A 121 2.15 10.55 14.00
CA VAL A 121 1.91 10.96 12.62
C VAL A 121 3.04 11.88 12.19
N LEU A 122 3.63 11.67 11.01
CA LEU A 122 4.70 12.51 10.45
C LEU A 122 4.15 13.52 9.43
N MET A 123 4.53 14.79 9.57
CA MET A 123 4.06 15.87 8.71
C MET A 123 5.23 16.81 8.36
N ASP A 124 5.08 17.55 7.25
CA ASP A 124 5.92 18.67 6.84
C ASP A 124 7.44 18.39 6.95
N PRO A 125 7.96 17.36 6.26
CA PRO A 125 9.36 17.01 6.35
C PRO A 125 10.25 18.10 5.75
N ARG A 126 11.38 18.37 6.40
CA ARG A 126 12.41 19.26 5.88
C ARG A 126 13.81 18.74 6.21
N LEU A 127 14.70 18.79 5.23
CA LEU A 127 16.09 18.43 5.41
C LEU A 127 16.92 19.68 5.67
N GLU A 128 17.54 19.77 6.84
CA GLU A 128 18.36 20.88 7.31
C GLU A 128 19.81 20.39 7.46
N GLY A 129 20.59 20.46 6.38
CA GLY A 129 21.91 19.83 6.33
C GLY A 129 21.78 18.30 6.40
N ASN A 130 22.26 17.70 7.49
CA ASN A 130 22.13 16.26 7.75
C ASN A 130 20.99 15.92 8.72
N ASP A 131 20.26 16.91 9.21
CA ASP A 131 19.16 16.71 10.14
C ASP A 131 17.83 16.68 9.37
N LEU A 132 16.99 15.69 9.65
CA LEU A 132 15.65 15.58 9.07
C LEU A 132 14.61 15.94 10.13
N VAL A 133 13.81 16.96 9.82
CA VAL A 133 12.85 17.52 10.77
C VAL A 133 11.43 17.25 10.30
N TYR A 134 10.58 16.86 11.23
CA TYR A 134 9.15 16.61 11.05
C TYR A 134 8.35 17.44 12.05
N ALA A 135 7.19 17.94 11.61
CA ALA A 135 6.09 18.20 12.53
C ALA A 135 5.45 16.86 12.90
N VAL A 136 5.09 16.66 14.16
CA VAL A 136 4.54 15.38 14.62
C VAL A 136 3.26 15.53 15.43
N LYS A 137 2.46 14.47 15.44
CA LYS A 137 1.35 14.30 16.37
C LYS A 137 1.45 12.94 17.04
N THR A 138 1.58 12.90 18.35
CA THR A 138 1.66 11.63 19.09
C THR A 138 0.35 10.86 19.08
N ILE A 139 0.43 9.57 18.81
CA ILE A 139 -0.68 8.60 18.87
C ILE A 139 -0.56 7.77 20.15
N GLU A 140 0.63 7.21 20.40
CA GLU A 140 0.88 6.32 21.53
C GLU A 140 2.33 6.49 22.05
N GLY A 141 2.52 6.31 23.35
CA GLY A 141 3.81 6.48 24.00
C GLY A 141 4.19 7.93 24.27
N GLU A 142 5.37 8.12 24.83
CA GLU A 142 5.96 9.43 25.12
C GLU A 142 7.27 9.58 24.36
N LEU A 143 7.34 10.60 23.49
CA LEU A 143 8.58 10.93 22.81
C LEU A 143 9.56 11.55 23.82
N PRO A 144 10.75 10.95 24.00
CA PRO A 144 11.73 11.55 24.88
C PRO A 144 12.25 12.85 24.26
N ALA A 145 12.60 13.83 25.10
CA ALA A 145 13.17 15.10 24.63
C ALA A 145 14.45 14.89 23.80
N THR A 146 15.23 13.84 24.12
CA THR A 146 16.42 13.40 23.40
C THR A 146 16.51 11.88 23.37
N GLY A 147 17.20 11.34 22.36
CA GLY A 147 17.52 9.92 22.31
C GLY A 147 18.64 9.60 21.33
N GLU A 148 19.30 8.46 21.51
CA GLU A 148 20.35 7.96 20.63
C GLU A 148 19.88 6.72 19.85
N ASN A 149 20.60 6.36 18.78
CA ASN A 149 20.37 5.15 17.98
C ASN A 149 18.90 4.99 17.57
N VAL A 150 18.42 5.92 16.74
CA VAL A 150 17.00 6.04 16.42
C VAL A 150 16.70 5.29 15.13
N SER A 151 15.63 4.50 15.15
CA SER A 151 15.04 3.88 13.97
C SER A 151 13.59 4.34 13.84
N VAL A 152 13.21 4.77 12.65
CA VAL A 152 11.86 5.23 12.34
C VAL A 152 11.29 4.34 11.25
N PHE A 153 10.24 3.62 11.61
CA PHE A 153 9.48 2.79 10.68
C PHE A 153 8.22 3.56 10.28
N ILE A 154 8.04 3.83 9.00
CA ILE A 154 6.97 4.69 8.47
C ILE A 154 6.05 3.83 7.61
N ASP A 155 4.75 3.87 7.89
CA ASP A 155 3.77 3.13 7.10
C ASP A 155 3.43 3.82 5.76
N VAL A 156 2.64 3.13 4.97
CA VAL A 156 2.15 3.60 3.67
C VAL A 156 1.03 4.62 3.85
N ILE A 157 0.76 5.40 2.80
CA ILE A 157 -0.51 6.10 2.62
C ILE A 157 -1.65 5.09 2.77
N GLY A 158 -2.33 5.15 3.91
CA GLY A 158 -3.37 4.21 4.28
C GLY A 158 -4.69 4.62 3.67
N MET A 159 -4.95 4.23 2.41
CA MET A 159 -6.27 4.36 1.79
C MET A 159 -7.41 4.09 2.79
N PRO A 160 -8.25 5.08 3.14
CA PRO A 160 -9.49 4.84 3.84
C PRO A 160 -10.48 4.18 2.87
N MET A 161 -10.90 2.96 3.20
CA MET A 161 -12.25 2.41 2.98
C MET A 161 -13.15 3.17 1.97
N THR A 162 -12.82 3.19 0.68
CA THR A 162 -13.80 3.62 -0.32
C THR A 162 -14.75 2.44 -0.58
N PRO A 163 -16.08 2.66 -0.72
CA PRO A 163 -17.09 1.60 -0.81
C PRO A 163 -16.94 0.61 -1.99
N LEU A 164 -15.94 0.77 -2.84
CA LEU A 164 -15.69 -0.04 -4.03
C LEU A 164 -14.37 -0.83 -4.01
N SER A 165 -13.61 -0.82 -2.92
CA SER A 165 -12.43 -1.70 -2.81
C SER A 165 -12.81 -3.12 -2.35
N TYR A 166 -12.74 -4.07 -3.27
CA TYR A 166 -13.02 -5.51 -3.07
C TYR A 166 -12.05 -6.19 -2.06
N ALA A 167 -10.95 -5.53 -1.67
CA ALA A 167 -9.97 -6.06 -0.71
C ALA A 167 -10.35 -5.83 0.78
N GLY A 168 -11.30 -4.94 1.08
CA GLY A 168 -11.67 -4.57 2.46
C GLY A 168 -12.56 -5.59 3.19
N ALA A 169 -13.12 -6.59 2.50
CA ALA A 169 -14.10 -7.51 3.09
C ALA A 169 -13.49 -8.56 4.04
N ARG A 170 -12.23 -8.97 3.85
CA ARG A 170 -11.62 -10.08 4.61
C ARG A 170 -10.94 -9.67 5.92
N ARG A 171 -10.57 -8.40 6.11
CA ARG A 171 -9.95 -7.90 7.36
C ARG A 171 -10.94 -7.68 8.51
N ARG A 172 -12.24 -7.51 8.22
CA ARG A 172 -13.28 -7.36 9.26
C ARG A 172 -13.54 -8.64 10.06
N VAL A 173 -13.21 -9.81 9.52
CA VAL A 173 -13.43 -11.08 10.20
C VAL A 173 -12.37 -11.33 11.28
N TYR A 174 -11.14 -10.80 11.14
CA TYR A 174 -10.05 -11.04 12.09
C TYR A 174 -9.96 -10.02 13.24
N ARG A 175 -10.45 -8.77 13.08
CA ARG A 175 -10.40 -7.77 14.17
C ARG A 175 -11.40 -8.05 15.31
N ARG A 176 -12.44 -8.86 15.06
CA ARG A 176 -13.41 -9.28 16.10
C ARG A 176 -13.01 -10.57 16.83
N ALA A 177 -11.92 -11.23 16.45
CA ALA A 177 -11.51 -12.52 17.03
C ALA A 177 -10.42 -12.42 18.12
N TYR A 178 -9.85 -11.24 18.40
CA TYR A 178 -8.71 -11.11 19.33
C TYR A 178 -8.79 -9.97 20.36
N MET A 179 -9.98 -9.39 20.58
CA MET A 179 -10.20 -8.36 21.62
C MET A 179 -11.13 -8.80 22.76
N TYR A 180 -11.35 -10.11 22.92
CA TYR A 180 -12.01 -10.70 24.10
C TYR A 180 -11.31 -11.99 24.54
N ARG A 181 -10.09 -11.85 25.05
CA ARG A 181 -9.59 -12.71 26.14
C ARG A 181 -8.96 -11.80 27.18
#